data_AF-A0A1J4JDN8-F1
#
_entry.id   AF-A0A1J4JDN8-F1
#
_cell.length_a   1.000
_cell.length_b   1.000
_cell.length_c   1.000
_cell.angle_alpha   90.00
_cell.angle_beta   90.00
_cell.angle_gamma   90.00
#
_symmetry.space_group_name_H-M   'P 1'
#
loop_
_entity.id
_entity.type
_entity.pdbx_description
1 polymer ?
#
loop_
_entity_poly.entity_id
_entity_poly.type
_entity_poly.pdbx_seq_one_letter_code
_entity_poly.pdbx_strand_id
1 'polypeptide(L)'
;MNYDTVTVNFLRSFYETYSKEPNSIDSFYGKDAKLIVSLGAEPQKSSTTNRNSILPGGEHVILRWNGQKSGDQIIGHVTGYVKITIDDEAQTAKYYQSNEMVVYIHNQETPPFLILHHSIYLNEMDPPPQPKDEPKSETNPETRPDAKIEAKTDEKSDQKSDNQNDGKANEKVNEKIDAKIEVKSDVKNIKKENEKTPQNNKKEEPKKSSATTPPSSHGPREVENPNSLIKSRTVLATNLPFNLPQVNIIPEFEIYGKITRYAVVKGRILMEFENPASLDSALNDGDFRWQGRLVRIKAMENGFS
;
A
#
# COMPACT_ATOMS: atom_id res chain seq x y z
N MET A 1 14.73 14.45 11.93
CA MET A 1 13.86 13.43 12.55
C MET A 1 13.10 12.78 11.40
N ASN A 2 13.17 11.46 11.25
CA ASN A 2 12.38 10.76 10.24
C ASN A 2 10.95 10.63 10.79
N TYR A 3 10.01 11.40 10.24
CA TYR A 3 8.64 11.43 10.74
C TYR A 3 7.88 10.14 10.46
N ASP A 4 8.22 9.39 9.40
CA ASP A 4 7.66 8.06 9.15
C ASP A 4 7.98 7.12 10.32
N THR A 5 9.25 7.10 10.76
CA THR A 5 9.70 6.30 11.90
C THR A 5 9.02 6.73 13.21
N VAL A 6 8.82 8.03 13.40
CA VAL A 6 8.11 8.55 14.59
C VAL A 6 6.65 8.11 14.57
N THR A 7 5.95 8.24 13.44
CA THR A 7 4.55 7.84 13.27
C THR A 7 4.34 6.36 13.56
N VAL A 8 5.14 5.48 12.96
CA VAL A 8 4.95 4.03 13.14
C VAL A 8 5.26 3.60 14.58
N ASN A 9 6.28 4.16 15.21
CA ASN A 9 6.61 3.84 16.60
C ASN A 9 5.53 4.33 17.56
N PHE A 10 5.00 5.52 17.32
CA PHE A 10 3.87 6.06 18.08
C PHE A 10 2.65 5.14 17.97
N LEU A 11 2.22 4.79 16.76
CA LEU A 11 1.01 3.97 16.59
C LEU A 11 1.18 2.54 17.10
N ARG A 12 2.38 1.95 16.99
CA ARG A 12 2.68 0.66 17.66
C ARG A 12 2.51 0.75 19.17
N SER A 13 3.07 1.78 19.79
CA SER A 13 2.91 2.00 21.24
C SER A 13 1.44 2.24 21.60
N PHE A 14 0.71 3.02 20.80
CA PHE A 14 -0.70 3.29 21.01
C PHE A 14 -1.54 2.00 20.98
N TYR A 15 -1.37 1.16 19.95
CA TYR A 15 -2.12 -0.10 19.82
C TYR A 15 -1.67 -1.17 20.82
N GLU A 16 -0.40 -1.18 21.21
CA GLU A 16 0.08 -2.03 22.30
C GLU A 16 -0.58 -1.63 23.63
N THR A 17 -0.64 -0.33 23.94
CA THR A 17 -1.35 0.15 25.13
C THR A 17 -2.85 -0.14 25.06
N TYR A 18 -3.48 0.06 23.90
CA TYR A 18 -4.90 -0.24 23.71
C TYR A 18 -5.22 -1.72 23.94
N SER A 19 -4.38 -2.64 23.44
CA SER A 19 -4.61 -4.08 23.61
C SER A 19 -4.47 -4.55 25.06
N LYS A 20 -3.59 -3.91 25.85
CA LYS A 20 -3.39 -4.24 27.27
C LYS A 20 -4.40 -3.55 28.19
N GLU A 21 -4.64 -2.26 27.97
CA GLU A 21 -5.42 -1.40 28.84
C GLU A 21 -6.33 -0.47 28.01
N PRO A 22 -7.45 -0.97 27.46
CA PRO A 22 -8.29 -0.20 26.55
C PRO A 22 -8.72 1.16 27.10
N ASN A 23 -9.03 1.24 28.40
CA ASN A 23 -9.48 2.49 29.04
C ASN A 23 -8.37 3.54 29.20
N SER A 24 -7.09 3.17 29.03
CA SER A 24 -5.95 4.07 29.19
C SER A 24 -5.70 4.94 27.94
N ILE A 25 -6.27 4.58 26.78
CA ILE A 25 -5.95 5.25 25.52
C ILE A 25 -6.36 6.72 25.49
N ASP A 26 -7.34 7.12 26.30
CA ASP A 26 -7.77 8.52 26.40
C ASP A 26 -6.63 9.44 26.87
N SER A 27 -5.60 8.90 27.54
CA SER A 27 -4.39 9.65 27.89
C SER A 27 -3.57 10.13 26.69
N PHE A 28 -3.66 9.44 25.55
CA PHE A 28 -3.01 9.87 24.30
C PHE A 28 -3.74 11.01 23.59
N TYR A 29 -4.96 11.37 24.02
CA TYR A 29 -5.78 12.35 23.33
C TYR A 29 -5.78 13.70 24.06
N GLY A 30 -5.67 14.77 23.29
CA GLY A 30 -5.97 16.11 23.77
C GLY A 30 -7.42 16.21 24.24
N LYS A 31 -7.69 17.15 25.16
CA LYS A 31 -9.02 17.36 25.76
C LYS A 31 -10.15 17.45 24.74
N ASP A 32 -9.90 18.13 23.62
CA ASP A 32 -10.89 18.37 22.56
C ASP A 32 -10.65 17.49 21.32
N ALA A 33 -9.76 16.51 21.42
CA ALA A 33 -9.41 15.67 20.28
C ALA A 33 -10.57 14.77 19.88
N LYS A 34 -10.74 14.53 18.58
CA LYS A 34 -11.84 13.74 18.06
C LYS A 34 -11.32 12.43 17.46
N LEU A 35 -11.88 11.29 17.92
CA LEU A 35 -11.78 10.01 17.24
C LEU A 35 -13.00 9.82 16.34
N ILE A 36 -12.75 9.43 15.10
CA ILE A 36 -13.74 9.10 14.09
C ILE A 36 -13.48 7.68 13.61
N VAL A 37 -14.50 6.84 13.59
CA VAL A 37 -14.42 5.48 13.04
C VAL A 37 -15.56 5.28 12.05
N SER A 38 -15.20 4.85 10.84
CA SER A 38 -16.13 4.57 9.75
C SER A 38 -15.94 3.12 9.31
N LEU A 39 -17.03 2.34 9.24
CA LEU A 39 -17.00 0.92 8.88
C LEU A 39 -17.85 0.70 7.62
N GLY A 40 -17.20 0.63 6.45
CA GLY A 40 -17.88 0.45 5.16
C GLY A 40 -19.02 1.45 4.93
N ALA A 41 -20.25 0.94 4.86
CA ALA A 41 -21.48 1.73 4.67
C ALA A 41 -22.22 2.08 5.98
N GLU A 42 -21.71 1.66 7.14
CA GLU A 42 -22.32 1.98 8.42
C GLU A 42 -22.23 3.49 8.76
N PRO A 43 -23.15 4.03 9.56
CA PRO A 43 -23.05 5.38 10.06
C PRO A 43 -21.72 5.60 10.80
N GLN A 44 -21.02 6.68 10.44
CA GLN A 44 -19.78 7.09 11.07
C GLN A 44 -19.98 7.30 12.58
N LYS A 45 -19.13 6.67 13.38
CA LYS A 45 -19.07 6.87 14.84
C LYS A 45 -18.02 7.93 15.15
N SER A 46 -18.29 8.79 16.12
CA SER A 46 -17.27 9.72 16.61
C SER A 46 -17.38 9.97 18.09
N SER A 47 -16.25 10.16 18.75
CA SER A 47 -16.20 10.45 20.18
C SER A 47 -15.04 11.37 20.56
N THR A 48 -15.26 12.17 21.59
CA THR A 48 -14.26 13.00 22.28
C THR A 48 -13.92 12.48 23.69
N THR A 49 -14.56 11.39 24.13
CA THR A 49 -14.37 10.76 25.44
C THR A 49 -14.66 9.26 25.36
N ASN A 50 -14.13 8.41 26.25
CA ASN A 50 -14.43 6.98 26.24
C ASN A 50 -14.19 6.34 24.86
N ARG A 51 -13.07 6.73 24.22
CA ARG A 51 -12.78 6.43 22.81
C ARG A 51 -12.62 4.94 22.55
N ASN A 52 -12.27 4.17 23.57
CA ASN A 52 -12.18 2.72 23.54
C ASN A 52 -13.52 2.04 23.23
N SER A 53 -14.65 2.71 23.45
CA SER A 53 -15.98 2.18 23.11
C SER A 53 -16.30 2.19 21.61
N ILE A 54 -15.60 3.02 20.83
CA ILE A 54 -15.78 3.10 19.37
C ILE A 54 -14.57 2.64 18.58
N LEU A 55 -13.39 2.62 19.20
CA LEU A 55 -12.18 2.08 18.59
C LEU A 55 -12.38 0.57 18.34
N PRO A 56 -12.05 0.04 17.15
CA PRO A 56 -12.22 -1.38 16.88
C PRO A 56 -11.28 -2.18 17.76
N GLY A 57 -11.82 -3.08 18.58
CA GLY A 57 -11.03 -4.07 19.30
C GLY A 57 -10.35 -5.06 18.34
N GLY A 58 -9.37 -5.80 18.83
CA GLY A 58 -8.68 -6.84 18.07
C GLY A 58 -7.19 -6.58 17.85
N GLU A 59 -6.59 -7.37 16.97
CA GLU A 59 -5.17 -7.28 16.61
C GLU A 59 -4.99 -6.28 15.46
N HIS A 60 -4.29 -5.19 15.72
CA HIS A 60 -3.98 -4.15 14.74
C HIS A 60 -2.60 -4.39 14.14
N VAL A 61 -2.53 -4.45 12.81
CA VAL A 61 -1.27 -4.66 12.07
C VAL A 61 -1.06 -3.51 11.12
N ILE A 62 0.05 -2.78 11.31
CA ILE A 62 0.45 -1.65 10.46
C ILE A 62 1.30 -2.18 9.31
N LEU A 63 0.86 -1.95 8.08
CA LEU A 63 1.56 -2.37 6.87
C LEU A 63 2.33 -1.23 6.21
N ARG A 64 1.72 -0.05 6.13
CA ARG A 64 2.28 1.14 5.50
C ARG A 64 2.09 2.34 6.38
N TRP A 65 3.03 3.28 6.33
CA TRP A 65 2.94 4.50 7.10
C TRP A 65 3.69 5.63 6.41
N ASN A 66 3.22 6.84 6.65
CA ASN A 66 3.87 8.10 6.29
C ASN A 66 3.68 9.08 7.46
N GLY A 67 4.70 9.87 7.76
CA GLY A 67 4.62 10.99 8.68
C GLY A 67 5.08 12.27 8.01
N GLN A 68 4.25 13.32 8.08
CA GLN A 68 4.59 14.65 7.60
C GLN A 68 4.45 15.68 8.71
N LYS A 69 5.50 16.48 8.95
CA LYS A 69 5.42 17.62 9.87
C LYS A 69 4.75 18.83 9.21
N SER A 70 3.82 19.45 9.93
CA SER A 70 3.15 20.71 9.57
C SER A 70 3.07 21.62 10.79
N GLY A 71 3.93 22.64 10.85
CA GLY A 71 4.11 23.45 12.06
C GLY A 71 4.59 22.59 13.23
N ASP A 72 3.87 22.62 14.35
CA ASP A 72 4.15 21.79 15.54
C ASP A 72 3.44 20.44 15.52
N GLN A 73 2.64 20.18 14.48
CA GLN A 73 1.86 18.96 14.33
C GLN A 73 2.58 17.97 13.41
N ILE A 74 2.36 16.69 13.64
CA ILE A 74 2.70 15.60 12.74
C ILE A 74 1.39 15.01 12.24
N ILE A 75 1.29 14.88 10.92
CA ILE A 75 0.18 14.23 10.22
C ILE A 75 0.71 12.85 9.82
N GLY A 76 0.20 11.82 10.48
CA GLY A 76 0.46 10.43 10.16
C GLY A 76 -0.64 9.86 9.29
N HIS A 77 -0.26 9.21 8.19
CA HIS A 77 -1.14 8.36 7.40
C HIS A 77 -0.68 6.92 7.55
N VAL A 78 -1.59 6.01 7.90
CA VAL A 78 -1.28 4.60 8.11
C VAL A 78 -2.29 3.71 7.41
N THR A 79 -1.79 2.67 6.75
CA THR A 79 -2.61 1.61 6.19
C THR A 79 -2.21 0.29 6.82
N GLY A 80 -3.19 -0.54 7.15
CA GLY A 80 -2.98 -1.79 7.84
C GLY A 80 -4.19 -2.70 7.73
N TYR A 81 -4.30 -3.62 8.68
CA TYR A 81 -5.54 -4.34 8.91
C TYR A 81 -5.82 -4.53 10.40
N VAL A 82 -7.09 -4.71 10.72
CA VAL A 82 -7.56 -5.10 12.06
C VAL A 82 -8.19 -6.48 11.96
N LYS A 83 -7.71 -7.41 12.78
CA LYS A 83 -8.32 -8.73 12.96
C LYS A 83 -9.23 -8.69 14.18
N ILE A 84 -10.54 -8.82 13.95
CA ILE A 84 -11.56 -8.81 14.99
C ILE A 84 -12.08 -10.23 15.16
N THR A 85 -11.84 -10.83 16.33
CA THR A 85 -12.42 -12.12 16.71
C THR A 85 -13.89 -11.92 17.08
N ILE A 86 -14.79 -12.64 16.42
CA ILE A 86 -16.24 -12.56 16.67
C ILE A 86 -16.66 -13.59 17.71
N ASP A 87 -16.12 -14.79 17.57
CA ASP A 87 -16.44 -15.94 18.42
C ASP A 87 -15.13 -16.67 18.74
N ASP A 88 -14.77 -16.64 20.02
CA ASP A 88 -13.55 -17.27 20.54
C ASP A 88 -13.62 -18.81 20.44
N GLU A 89 -14.82 -19.40 20.51
CA GLU A 89 -15.00 -20.86 20.43
C GLU A 89 -14.89 -21.34 18.98
N ALA A 90 -15.50 -20.61 18.05
CA ALA A 90 -15.50 -20.97 16.63
C ALA A 90 -14.22 -20.52 15.88
N GLN A 91 -13.33 -19.77 16.55
CA GLN A 91 -12.14 -19.14 15.95
C GLN A 91 -12.46 -18.33 14.70
N THR A 92 -13.66 -17.74 14.63
CA THR A 92 -14.07 -16.94 13.48
C THR A 92 -13.53 -15.52 13.66
N ALA A 93 -12.65 -15.12 12.74
CA ALA A 93 -12.09 -13.78 12.70
C ALA A 93 -12.51 -13.07 11.41
N LYS A 94 -12.91 -11.81 11.54
CA LYS A 94 -13.06 -10.90 10.41
C LYS A 94 -11.82 -10.02 10.30
N TYR A 95 -11.44 -9.74 9.05
CA TYR A 95 -10.33 -8.86 8.73
C TYR A 95 -10.88 -7.60 8.10
N TYR A 96 -10.38 -6.47 8.56
CA TYR A 96 -10.73 -5.17 8.00
C TYR A 96 -9.47 -4.47 7.55
N GLN A 97 -9.41 -4.00 6.32
CA GLN A 97 -8.37 -3.07 5.88
C GLN A 97 -8.60 -1.78 6.64
N SER A 98 -7.56 -1.30 7.33
CA SER A 98 -7.58 -0.03 8.05
C SER A 98 -6.85 1.03 7.25
N ASN A 99 -7.47 2.17 7.03
CA ASN A 99 -6.85 3.39 6.53
C ASN A 99 -7.06 4.51 7.55
N GLU A 100 -5.96 5.00 8.10
CA GLU A 100 -5.93 5.86 9.27
C GLU A 100 -5.23 7.16 8.96
N MET A 101 -5.78 8.25 9.49
CA MET A 101 -5.13 9.56 9.55
C MET A 101 -5.10 9.98 11.01
N VAL A 102 -3.92 10.31 11.51
CA VAL A 102 -3.72 10.81 12.86
C VAL A 102 -2.97 12.14 12.81
N VAL A 103 -3.50 13.16 13.47
CA VAL A 103 -2.82 14.44 13.67
C VAL A 103 -2.47 14.52 15.14
N TYR A 104 -1.18 14.68 15.45
CA TYR A 104 -0.69 14.66 16.82
C TYR A 104 0.51 15.59 17.02
N ILE A 105 0.78 15.94 18.27
CA ILE A 105 1.98 16.66 18.68
C ILE A 105 2.92 15.65 19.32
N HIS A 106 4.21 15.77 19.03
CA HIS A 106 5.27 15.04 19.72
C HIS A 106 6.05 16.00 20.61
N ASN A 107 5.96 15.81 21.93
CA ASN A 107 6.69 16.57 22.94
C ASN A 107 7.61 15.64 23.76
N GLN A 108 8.52 16.22 24.54
CA GLN A 108 9.40 15.47 25.44
C GLN A 108 8.76 15.15 26.80
N GLU A 109 7.48 15.50 26.98
CA GLU A 109 6.74 15.30 28.22
C GLU A 109 6.04 13.94 28.21
N THR A 110 5.45 13.53 29.33
CA THR A 110 4.66 12.28 29.44
C THR A 110 3.17 12.59 29.42
N PRO A 111 2.38 12.04 28.48
CA PRO A 111 2.78 11.15 27.40
C PRO A 111 3.50 11.90 26.26
N PRO A 112 4.46 11.26 25.57
CA PRO A 112 5.29 11.89 24.52
C PRO A 112 4.53 12.22 23.24
N PHE A 113 3.26 11.82 23.16
CA PHE A 113 2.40 12.01 22.01
C PHE A 113 1.02 12.47 22.47
N LEU A 114 0.50 13.51 21.83
CA LEU A 114 -0.82 14.05 22.08
C LEU A 114 -1.61 14.15 20.77
N ILE A 115 -2.56 13.25 20.58
CA ILE A 115 -3.47 13.19 19.44
C ILE A 115 -4.42 14.39 19.51
N LEU A 116 -4.53 15.12 18.40
CA LEU A 116 -5.48 16.20 18.17
C LEU A 116 -6.67 15.73 17.31
N HIS A 117 -6.42 14.83 16.38
CA HIS A 117 -7.44 14.25 15.50
C HIS A 117 -7.05 12.83 15.11
N HIS A 118 -8.02 11.92 15.07
CA HIS A 118 -7.79 10.55 14.62
C HIS A 118 -9.01 10.07 13.84
N SER A 119 -8.82 9.69 12.58
CA SER A 119 -9.86 9.10 11.74
C SER A 119 -9.41 7.73 11.24
N ILE A 120 -10.28 6.73 11.41
CA ILE A 120 -10.05 5.35 11.01
C ILE A 120 -11.17 4.94 10.04
N TYR A 121 -10.78 4.50 8.86
CA TYR A 121 -11.68 3.95 7.85
C TYR A 121 -11.42 2.45 7.70
N LEU A 122 -12.43 1.64 7.99
CA LEU A 122 -12.39 0.20 7.94
C LEU A 122 -13.21 -0.33 6.75
N ASN A 123 -12.57 -1.18 5.95
CA ASN A 123 -13.24 -1.94 4.89
C ASN A 123 -13.11 -3.44 5.16
N GLU A 124 -14.22 -4.18 5.15
CA GLU A 124 -14.18 -5.64 5.30
C GLU A 124 -13.35 -6.27 4.18
N MET A 125 -12.41 -7.14 4.57
CA MET A 125 -11.55 -7.89 3.67
C MET A 125 -11.98 -9.35 3.66
N ASP A 126 -12.45 -9.80 2.50
CA ASP A 126 -12.65 -11.22 2.19
C ASP A 126 -12.03 -11.50 0.80
N PRO A 127 -10.95 -12.31 0.69
CA PRO A 127 -10.33 -13.15 1.72
C PRO A 127 -9.36 -12.40 2.64
N PRO A 128 -8.98 -13.00 3.79
CA PRO A 128 -7.98 -12.44 4.72
C PRO A 128 -6.66 -12.12 4.02
N PRO A 129 -5.91 -11.11 4.50
CA PRO A 129 -4.58 -10.81 4.00
C PRO A 129 -3.71 -12.06 4.16
N GLN A 130 -3.19 -12.57 3.04
CA GLN A 130 -2.22 -13.65 3.10
C GLN A 130 -0.90 -13.08 3.61
N PRO A 131 -0.27 -13.69 4.62
CA PRO A 131 1.08 -13.32 5.03
C PRO A 131 1.94 -13.31 3.77
N LYS A 132 2.55 -12.17 3.44
CA LYS A 132 3.68 -12.20 2.51
C LYS A 132 4.72 -13.02 3.26
N ASP A 133 5.01 -14.23 2.80
CA ASP A 133 6.18 -14.98 3.25
C ASP A 133 7.36 -14.02 3.07
N GLU A 134 7.84 -13.43 4.16
CA GLU A 134 9.07 -12.66 4.11
C GLU A 134 10.11 -13.60 3.49
N PRO A 135 10.80 -13.19 2.41
CA PRO A 135 11.81 -14.03 1.81
C PRO A 135 12.78 -14.36 2.94
N LYS A 136 12.79 -15.62 3.37
CA LYS A 136 13.75 -16.13 4.35
C LYS A 136 15.10 -15.63 3.87
N SER A 137 15.68 -14.69 4.60
CA SER A 137 17.03 -14.23 4.31
C SER A 137 17.87 -15.49 4.31
N GLU A 138 18.31 -15.93 3.14
CA GLU A 138 19.25 -17.02 3.02
C GLU A 138 20.49 -16.55 3.78
N THR A 139 20.61 -17.00 5.02
CA THR A 139 21.82 -16.90 5.80
C THR A 139 22.86 -17.70 5.04
N ASN A 140 23.60 -17.00 4.19
CA ASN A 140 24.80 -17.49 3.55
C ASN A 140 25.74 -17.99 4.66
N PRO A 141 26.02 -19.30 4.78
CA PRO A 141 26.95 -19.78 5.78
C PRO A 141 28.37 -19.46 5.31
N GLU A 142 28.88 -18.30 5.70
CA GLU A 142 30.30 -17.99 5.59
C GLU A 142 31.12 -18.89 6.52
N THR A 143 32.03 -19.63 5.90
CA THR A 143 33.33 -20.10 6.40
C THR A 143 33.37 -21.10 7.57
N ARG A 144 33.62 -22.37 7.19
CA ARG A 144 34.35 -23.35 8.01
C ARG A 144 35.74 -22.82 8.37
N PRO A 145 36.22 -22.97 9.62
CA PRO A 145 37.62 -23.12 9.90
C PRO A 145 38.03 -24.60 9.86
N ASP A 146 39.13 -24.88 9.19
CA ASP A 146 39.85 -26.15 9.24
C ASP A 146 40.27 -26.49 10.68
N ALA A 147 39.90 -27.67 11.15
CA ALA A 147 40.60 -28.33 12.25
C ALA A 147 40.56 -29.85 12.08
N LYS A 148 41.72 -30.37 11.69
CA LYS A 148 42.11 -31.78 11.70
C LYS A 148 42.35 -32.21 13.15
N ILE A 149 41.82 -33.36 13.59
CA ILE A 149 42.48 -34.38 14.43
C ILE A 149 41.59 -35.62 14.57
N GLU A 150 42.26 -36.75 14.45
CA GLU A 150 41.81 -38.14 14.53
C GLU A 150 41.34 -38.55 15.94
N ALA A 151 40.37 -39.46 16.05
CA ALA A 151 40.52 -40.74 16.76
C ALA A 151 39.24 -41.59 16.68
N LYS A 152 39.47 -42.88 16.44
CA LYS A 152 38.53 -44.01 16.36
C LYS A 152 37.77 -44.26 17.67
N THR A 153 36.54 -44.75 17.59
CA THR A 153 36.13 -46.00 18.29
C THR A 153 34.92 -46.61 17.57
N ASP A 154 35.03 -47.90 17.26
CA ASP A 154 33.97 -48.81 16.81
C ASP A 154 32.92 -49.02 17.92
N GLU A 155 31.64 -49.17 17.57
CA GLU A 155 30.86 -50.32 18.02
C GLU A 155 29.56 -50.51 17.22
N LYS A 156 29.25 -51.80 17.02
CA LYS A 156 28.15 -52.41 16.26
C LYS A 156 26.77 -52.05 16.80
N SER A 157 25.77 -52.02 15.91
CA SER A 157 24.60 -52.88 16.05
C SER A 157 23.82 -52.96 14.74
N ASP A 158 23.65 -54.18 14.26
CA ASP A 158 22.62 -54.59 13.31
C ASP A 158 21.22 -54.23 13.85
N GLN A 159 20.31 -53.80 12.99
CA GLN A 159 18.95 -54.34 13.01
C GLN A 159 18.22 -54.16 11.68
N LYS A 160 17.64 -55.28 11.30
CA LYS A 160 16.93 -55.65 10.09
C LYS A 160 15.43 -55.45 10.34
N SER A 161 14.72 -54.80 9.44
CA SER A 161 13.28 -55.02 9.30
C SER A 161 12.80 -54.62 7.90
N ASP A 162 12.45 -55.66 7.15
CA ASP A 162 11.55 -55.62 6.01
C ASP A 162 10.19 -55.05 6.43
N ASN A 163 9.55 -54.25 5.57
CA ASN A 163 8.16 -54.53 5.20
C ASN A 163 7.75 -53.79 3.93
N GLN A 164 7.46 -54.62 2.92
CA GLN A 164 6.45 -54.46 1.88
C GLN A 164 5.30 -53.51 2.22
N ASN A 165 4.94 -52.64 1.27
CA ASN A 165 3.56 -52.63 0.77
C ASN A 165 3.48 -52.12 -0.68
N ASP A 166 3.01 -53.01 -1.54
CA ASP A 166 2.53 -52.73 -2.90
C ASP A 166 1.13 -52.11 -2.87
N GLY A 167 0.83 -51.22 -3.80
CA GLY A 167 -0.54 -50.71 -3.99
C GLY A 167 -0.70 -49.66 -5.07
N LYS A 168 -0.79 -50.12 -6.34
CA LYS A 168 -1.69 -49.70 -7.45
C LYS A 168 -2.56 -48.43 -7.24
N ALA A 169 -2.97 -47.65 -8.24
CA ALA A 169 -2.78 -47.54 -9.69
C ALA A 169 -3.72 -46.39 -10.16
N ASN A 170 -3.38 -45.72 -11.28
CA ASN A 170 -4.25 -44.92 -12.17
C ASN A 170 -5.01 -43.71 -11.55
N GLU A 171 -5.23 -42.58 -12.24
CA GLU A 171 -5.71 -42.45 -13.60
C GLU A 171 -5.40 -41.03 -14.15
N LYS A 172 -5.02 -40.98 -15.43
CA LYS A 172 -4.92 -39.78 -16.25
C LYS A 172 -6.33 -39.28 -16.57
N VAL A 173 -6.59 -37.98 -16.42
CA VAL A 173 -7.49 -37.25 -17.35
C VAL A 173 -6.89 -35.87 -17.64
N ASN A 174 -6.47 -35.73 -18.91
CA ASN A 174 -6.28 -34.47 -19.61
C ASN A 174 -7.67 -33.92 -19.97
N GLU A 175 -7.91 -32.63 -19.79
CA GLU A 175 -8.85 -31.93 -20.68
C GLU A 175 -8.41 -30.48 -20.90
N LYS A 176 -7.93 -30.25 -22.13
CA LYS A 176 -7.77 -28.95 -22.79
C LYS A 176 -9.15 -28.42 -23.13
N ILE A 177 -9.43 -27.16 -22.80
CA ILE A 177 -10.45 -26.38 -23.51
C ILE A 177 -9.85 -25.04 -23.90
N ASP A 178 -9.45 -24.96 -25.17
CA ASP A 178 -9.23 -23.73 -25.91
C ASP A 178 -10.60 -23.16 -26.33
N ALA A 179 -10.91 -21.92 -25.94
CA ALA A 179 -12.03 -21.17 -26.49
C ALA A 179 -11.52 -19.81 -27.00
N LYS A 180 -11.19 -19.83 -28.29
CA LYS A 180 -10.92 -18.68 -29.15
C LYS A 180 -12.23 -17.88 -29.34
N ILE A 181 -12.30 -16.65 -28.84
CA ILE A 181 -13.36 -15.70 -29.20
C ILE A 181 -12.72 -14.50 -29.89
N GLU A 182 -12.81 -14.49 -31.23
CA GLU A 182 -12.60 -13.33 -32.09
C GLU A 182 -13.85 -12.45 -32.02
N VAL A 183 -13.74 -11.22 -31.49
CA VAL A 183 -14.75 -10.17 -31.69
C VAL A 183 -14.17 -9.13 -32.65
N LYS A 184 -14.66 -9.19 -33.89
CA LYS A 184 -14.57 -8.12 -34.87
C LYS A 184 -15.33 -6.91 -34.35
N SER A 185 -14.69 -5.76 -34.26
CA SER A 185 -15.37 -4.48 -34.09
C SER A 185 -15.03 -3.57 -35.26
N ASP A 186 -16.09 -3.27 -36.02
CA ASP A 186 -16.08 -2.40 -37.19
C ASP A 186 -15.76 -0.95 -36.80
N VAL A 187 -14.80 -0.37 -37.52
CA VAL A 187 -14.40 1.03 -37.40
C VAL A 187 -15.44 1.92 -38.10
N LYS A 188 -16.14 2.74 -37.32
CA LYS A 188 -16.94 3.87 -37.83
C LYS A 188 -16.03 4.96 -38.38
N ASN A 189 -16.09 5.16 -39.69
CA ASN A 189 -15.64 6.36 -40.39
C ASN A 189 -16.54 7.54 -40.02
N ILE A 190 -15.99 8.60 -39.42
CA ILE A 190 -16.58 9.95 -39.47
C ILE A 190 -15.49 10.96 -39.86
N LYS A 191 -15.73 11.61 -41.00
CA LYS A 191 -14.97 12.70 -41.60
C LYS A 191 -14.63 13.80 -40.59
N LYS A 192 -13.36 14.20 -40.55
CA LYS A 192 -12.93 15.55 -40.11
C LYS A 192 -12.80 16.42 -41.35
N GLU A 193 -13.56 17.50 -41.41
CA GLU A 193 -13.41 18.56 -42.39
C GLU A 193 -12.60 19.70 -41.77
N ASN A 194 -11.64 20.17 -42.57
CA ASN A 194 -10.72 21.27 -42.31
C ASN A 194 -11.45 22.61 -42.17
N GLU A 195 -10.99 23.48 -41.27
CA GLU A 195 -10.78 24.86 -41.69
C GLU A 195 -9.60 25.53 -40.97
N LYS A 196 -8.87 26.30 -41.78
CA LYS A 196 -7.57 26.92 -41.54
C LYS A 196 -7.72 28.23 -40.77
N THR A 197 -6.71 28.60 -40.00
CA THR A 197 -6.48 30.01 -39.63
C THR A 197 -4.97 30.29 -39.59
N PRO A 198 -4.49 31.41 -40.14
CA PRO A 198 -3.08 31.56 -40.53
C PRO A 198 -2.13 31.95 -39.39
N GLN A 199 -0.91 31.45 -39.51
CA GLN A 199 0.28 31.85 -38.78
C GLN A 199 0.58 33.34 -38.96
N ASN A 200 0.83 34.04 -37.85
CA ASN A 200 1.52 35.32 -37.87
C ASN A 200 2.82 35.19 -37.05
N ASN A 201 3.94 35.30 -37.75
CA ASN A 201 5.28 35.31 -37.20
C ASN A 201 5.55 36.65 -36.51
N LYS A 202 5.90 36.63 -35.22
CA LYS A 202 6.68 37.71 -34.62
C LYS A 202 7.74 37.16 -33.67
N LYS A 203 8.99 37.42 -34.06
CA LYS A 203 10.24 37.10 -33.41
C LYS A 203 10.55 38.21 -32.40
N GLU A 204 10.76 37.89 -31.12
CA GLU A 204 11.51 38.75 -30.18
C GLU A 204 11.91 37.99 -28.89
N GLU A 205 13.23 37.87 -28.72
CA GLU A 205 14.14 37.76 -27.56
C GLU A 205 13.81 37.05 -26.21
N PRO A 206 14.85 36.46 -25.55
CA PRO A 206 14.68 35.65 -24.35
C PRO A 206 14.71 36.49 -23.07
N LYS A 207 13.58 36.58 -22.36
CA LYS A 207 13.55 37.02 -20.96
C LYS A 207 13.68 35.82 -20.03
N LYS A 208 14.75 35.81 -19.24
CA LYS A 208 14.87 35.04 -17.99
C LYS A 208 13.69 35.38 -17.08
N SER A 209 12.75 34.45 -16.90
CA SER A 209 11.74 34.53 -15.85
C SER A 209 11.94 33.38 -14.86
N SER A 210 12.50 33.70 -13.70
CA SER A 210 12.34 32.89 -12.49
C SER A 210 10.87 32.97 -12.07
N ALA A 211 10.08 32.00 -12.49
CA ALA A 211 8.68 31.88 -12.10
C ALA A 211 8.58 31.08 -10.80
N THR A 212 8.38 31.78 -9.69
CA THR A 212 7.76 31.21 -8.50
C THR A 212 6.26 31.10 -8.81
N THR A 213 5.85 29.95 -9.36
CA THR A 213 4.45 29.67 -9.66
C THR A 213 3.65 29.65 -8.36
N PRO A 214 2.49 30.33 -8.28
CA PRO A 214 1.61 30.21 -7.11
C PRO A 214 1.20 28.74 -6.91
N PRO A 215 0.95 28.30 -5.67
CA PRO A 215 0.55 26.92 -5.39
C PRO A 215 -0.82 26.66 -6.01
N SER A 216 -0.81 26.10 -7.22
CA SER A 216 -1.99 25.61 -7.91
C SER A 216 -2.61 24.49 -7.07
N SER A 217 -3.78 24.76 -6.47
CA SER A 217 -4.58 23.80 -5.70
C SER A 217 -5.35 22.81 -6.59
N HIS A 218 -5.02 22.73 -7.88
CA HIS A 218 -5.64 21.76 -8.77
C HIS A 218 -5.03 20.38 -8.51
N GLY A 219 -5.89 19.37 -8.39
CA GLY A 219 -5.50 17.98 -8.24
C GLY A 219 -4.68 17.47 -9.44
N PRO A 220 -4.31 16.18 -9.44
CA PRO A 220 -3.50 15.58 -10.49
C PRO A 220 -4.09 15.83 -11.88
N ARG A 221 -3.26 16.27 -12.84
CA ARG A 221 -3.70 16.55 -14.21
C ARG A 221 -3.53 15.34 -15.12
N GLU A 222 -4.59 14.95 -15.82
CA GLU A 222 -4.49 13.93 -16.88
C GLU A 222 -3.67 14.45 -18.07
N VAL A 223 -2.77 13.61 -18.59
CA VAL A 223 -2.04 13.87 -19.83
C VAL A 223 -2.38 12.82 -20.88
N GLU A 224 -2.68 13.26 -22.10
CA GLU A 224 -3.04 12.36 -23.21
C GLU A 224 -1.86 11.51 -23.68
N ASN A 225 -0.64 12.07 -23.65
CA ASN A 225 0.57 11.37 -24.06
C ASN A 225 1.37 10.89 -22.84
N PRO A 226 1.45 9.58 -22.57
CA PRO A 226 2.20 9.02 -21.45
C PRO A 226 3.69 9.38 -21.49
N ASN A 227 4.26 9.54 -22.70
CA ASN A 227 5.67 9.89 -22.88
C ASN A 227 5.99 11.34 -22.46
N SER A 228 4.96 12.16 -22.13
CA SER A 228 5.15 13.51 -21.57
C SER A 228 5.41 13.52 -20.05
N LEU A 229 5.26 12.36 -19.40
CA LEU A 229 5.56 12.19 -17.98
C LEU A 229 7.07 12.06 -17.74
N ILE A 230 7.54 12.54 -16.58
CA ILE A 230 8.95 12.49 -16.18
C ILE A 230 9.26 11.10 -15.61
N LYS A 231 9.91 10.25 -16.42
CA LYS A 231 10.26 8.87 -16.07
C LYS A 231 10.82 8.66 -14.67
N SER A 232 11.77 9.50 -14.24
CA SER A 232 12.41 9.41 -12.92
C SER A 232 11.50 9.77 -11.74
N ARG A 233 10.23 10.08 -12.01
CA ARG A 233 9.19 10.40 -11.03
C ARG A 233 7.90 9.64 -11.30
N THR A 234 7.88 8.78 -12.32
CA THR A 234 6.66 8.13 -12.79
C THR A 234 6.63 6.68 -12.39
N VAL A 235 5.60 6.32 -11.64
CA VAL A 235 5.28 4.95 -11.30
C VAL A 235 4.22 4.40 -12.26
N LEU A 236 4.38 3.15 -12.67
CA LEU A 236 3.43 2.39 -13.47
C LEU A 236 2.69 1.41 -12.56
N ALA A 237 1.37 1.54 -12.47
CA ALA A 237 0.51 0.58 -11.79
C ALA A 237 -0.28 -0.26 -12.81
N THR A 238 -0.25 -1.58 -12.63
CA THR A 238 -0.89 -2.56 -13.52
C THR A 238 -1.74 -3.56 -12.74
N ASN A 239 -2.50 -4.40 -13.47
CA ASN A 239 -3.47 -5.36 -12.90
C ASN A 239 -4.63 -4.69 -12.14
N LEU A 240 -5.04 -3.50 -12.59
CA LEU A 240 -6.17 -2.76 -12.03
C LEU A 240 -7.52 -3.38 -12.44
N PRO A 241 -8.57 -3.30 -11.61
CA PRO A 241 -9.94 -3.66 -12.00
C PRO A 241 -10.38 -2.91 -13.28
N PHE A 242 -11.00 -3.62 -14.21
CA PHE A 242 -11.50 -3.04 -15.46
C PHE A 242 -12.88 -2.40 -15.31
N ASN A 243 -13.62 -2.78 -14.27
CA ASN A 243 -14.95 -2.27 -13.94
C ASN A 243 -14.92 -0.94 -13.17
N LEU A 244 -13.73 -0.42 -12.84
CA LEU A 244 -13.56 0.85 -12.14
C LEU A 244 -12.66 1.79 -12.96
N PRO A 245 -12.92 3.11 -12.96
CA PRO A 245 -12.00 4.08 -13.49
C PRO A 245 -10.62 3.96 -12.83
N GLN A 246 -9.56 3.83 -13.62
CA GLN A 246 -8.20 3.60 -13.10
C GLN A 246 -7.71 4.78 -12.24
N VAL A 247 -8.22 5.99 -12.48
CA VAL A 247 -7.94 7.20 -11.68
C VAL A 247 -8.28 7.04 -10.20
N ASN A 248 -9.20 6.12 -9.85
CA ASN A 248 -9.61 5.90 -8.46
C ASN A 248 -8.49 5.30 -7.58
N ILE A 249 -7.39 4.81 -8.15
CA ILE A 249 -6.25 4.32 -7.38
C ILE A 249 -5.29 5.44 -6.94
N ILE A 250 -5.40 6.65 -7.51
CA ILE A 250 -4.48 7.76 -7.21
C ILE A 250 -4.35 8.03 -5.70
N PRO A 251 -5.43 8.09 -4.90
CA PRO A 251 -5.32 8.33 -3.46
C PRO A 251 -4.47 7.28 -2.72
N GLU A 252 -4.43 6.04 -3.21
CA GLU A 252 -3.61 4.95 -2.63
C GLU A 252 -2.11 5.18 -2.86
N PHE A 253 -1.75 5.97 -3.87
CA PHE A 253 -0.36 6.35 -4.15
C PHE A 253 0.02 7.70 -3.55
N GLU A 254 -0.94 8.56 -3.22
CA GLU A 254 -0.67 9.85 -2.58
C GLU A 254 -0.05 9.71 -1.18
N ILE A 255 -0.14 8.51 -0.56
CA ILE A 255 0.59 8.19 0.68
C ILE A 255 2.11 8.26 0.53
N TYR A 256 2.65 8.09 -0.69
CA TYR A 256 4.09 8.18 -0.97
C TYR A 256 4.52 9.61 -1.30
N GLY A 257 3.58 10.45 -1.73
CA GLY A 257 3.81 11.84 -2.08
C GLY A 257 2.80 12.37 -3.08
N LYS A 258 2.77 13.70 -3.25
CA LYS A 258 1.83 14.38 -4.13
C LYS A 258 1.99 13.94 -5.58
N ILE A 259 0.90 13.50 -6.20
CA ILE A 259 0.85 13.20 -7.64
C ILE A 259 0.48 14.49 -8.37
N THR A 260 1.24 14.85 -9.41
CA THR A 260 1.03 16.08 -10.18
C THR A 260 0.36 15.82 -11.51
N ARG A 261 0.68 14.68 -12.15
CA ARG A 261 0.17 14.29 -13.46
C ARG A 261 -0.07 12.80 -13.52
N TYR A 262 -0.99 12.37 -14.38
CA TYR A 262 -1.21 10.95 -14.63
C TYR A 262 -1.62 10.69 -16.09
N ALA A 263 -1.44 9.46 -16.55
CA ALA A 263 -1.92 8.99 -17.85
C ALA A 263 -2.51 7.59 -17.74
N VAL A 264 -3.66 7.33 -18.38
CA VAL A 264 -4.29 6.01 -18.41
C VAL A 264 -4.07 5.37 -19.78
N VAL A 265 -3.52 4.15 -19.82
CA VAL A 265 -3.20 3.46 -21.07
C VAL A 265 -3.53 1.97 -20.99
N LYS A 266 -4.53 1.54 -21.79
CA LYS A 266 -4.90 0.11 -21.93
C LYS A 266 -5.13 -0.56 -20.56
N GLY A 267 -5.87 0.08 -19.66
CA GLY A 267 -6.18 -0.44 -18.32
C GLY A 267 -5.01 -0.36 -17.31
N ARG A 268 -3.95 0.37 -17.63
CA ARG A 268 -2.83 0.70 -16.73
C ARG A 268 -2.86 2.19 -16.44
N ILE A 269 -2.26 2.61 -15.33
CA ILE A 269 -2.10 4.03 -15.01
C ILE A 269 -0.64 4.34 -14.72
N LEU A 270 -0.17 5.47 -15.25
CA LEU A 270 1.11 6.08 -14.92
C LEU A 270 0.85 7.30 -14.06
N MET A 271 1.56 7.43 -12.94
CA MET A 271 1.40 8.54 -12.00
C MET A 271 2.74 9.20 -11.77
N GLU A 272 2.83 10.50 -12.01
CA GLU A 272 4.04 11.29 -11.79
C GLU A 272 3.98 12.01 -10.45
N PHE A 273 4.90 11.64 -9.57
CA PHE A 273 5.11 12.31 -8.29
C PHE A 273 5.78 13.67 -8.48
N GLU A 274 5.45 14.60 -7.60
CA GLU A 274 6.14 15.89 -7.50
C GLU A 274 7.63 15.70 -7.17
N ASN A 275 7.92 14.78 -6.24
CA ASN A 275 9.26 14.46 -5.73
C ASN A 275 9.73 13.08 -6.23
N PRO A 276 10.94 12.94 -6.82
CA PRO A 276 11.49 11.64 -7.21
C PRO A 276 11.62 10.64 -6.05
N ALA A 277 11.88 11.08 -4.82
CA ALA A 277 11.99 10.18 -3.67
C ALA A 277 10.69 9.39 -3.40
N SER A 278 9.53 9.96 -3.76
CA SER A 278 8.23 9.30 -3.64
C SER A 278 8.10 8.09 -4.58
N LEU A 279 8.76 8.12 -5.74
CA LEU A 279 8.84 6.95 -6.63
C LEU A 279 9.59 5.82 -5.93
N ASP A 280 10.75 6.11 -5.35
CA ASP A 280 11.56 5.11 -4.65
C ASP A 280 10.79 4.49 -3.48
N SER A 281 10.09 5.31 -2.68
CA SER A 281 9.21 4.83 -1.61
C SER A 281 8.11 3.90 -2.13
N ALA A 282 7.44 4.26 -3.22
CA ALA A 282 6.39 3.44 -3.82
C ALA A 282 6.92 2.10 -4.36
N LEU A 283 8.13 2.11 -4.95
CA LEU A 283 8.77 0.90 -5.48
C LEU A 283 9.28 -0.03 -4.37
N ASN A 284 9.81 0.54 -3.28
CA ASN A 284 10.30 -0.21 -2.13
C ASN A 284 9.16 -0.91 -1.39
N ASP A 285 7.98 -0.29 -1.31
CA ASP A 285 6.79 -0.90 -0.72
C ASP A 285 6.23 -2.05 -1.59
N GLY A 286 6.35 -1.88 -2.91
CA GLY A 286 6.08 -2.93 -3.88
C GLY A 286 4.59 -3.23 -4.11
N ASP A 287 4.31 -4.43 -4.63
CA ASP A 287 2.96 -4.84 -5.04
C ASP A 287 1.99 -4.92 -3.85
N PHE A 288 0.73 -4.52 -4.06
CA PHE A 288 -0.30 -4.50 -3.02
C PHE A 288 -1.69 -4.85 -3.50
N ARG A 289 -2.58 -5.19 -2.56
CA ARG A 289 -3.97 -5.50 -2.88
C ARG A 289 -4.82 -4.25 -2.89
N TRP A 290 -5.59 -4.07 -3.96
CA TRP A 290 -6.59 -3.02 -4.08
C TRP A 290 -7.81 -3.60 -4.81
N GLN A 291 -9.00 -3.45 -4.20
CA GLN A 291 -10.26 -3.97 -4.75
C GLN A 291 -10.16 -5.47 -5.12
N GLY A 292 -9.58 -6.27 -4.22
CA GLY A 292 -9.40 -7.73 -4.40
C GLY A 292 -8.29 -8.14 -5.38
N ARG A 293 -7.69 -7.22 -6.13
CA ARG A 293 -6.62 -7.51 -7.11
C ARG A 293 -5.25 -7.15 -6.57
N LEU A 294 -4.24 -7.95 -6.91
CA LEU A 294 -2.83 -7.63 -6.64
C LEU A 294 -2.33 -6.61 -7.68
N VAL A 295 -2.35 -5.33 -7.33
CA VAL A 295 -1.79 -4.24 -8.14
C VAL A 295 -0.28 -4.38 -8.17
N ARG A 296 0.27 -4.43 -9.38
CA ARG A 296 1.72 -4.50 -9.58
C ARG A 296 2.30 -3.14 -9.86
N ILE A 297 3.35 -2.78 -9.14
CA ILE A 297 4.02 -1.48 -9.22
C ILE A 297 5.37 -1.65 -9.91
N LYS A 298 5.68 -0.80 -10.88
CA LYS A 298 6.99 -0.74 -11.55
C LYS A 298 7.40 0.70 -11.84
N ALA A 299 8.70 0.94 -12.03
CA ALA A 299 9.17 2.19 -12.61
C ALA A 299 8.73 2.30 -14.08
N MET A 300 8.52 3.52 -14.57
CA MET A 300 8.24 3.76 -15.98
C MET A 300 9.44 3.38 -16.86
N GLU A 301 9.20 2.54 -17.88
CA GLU A 301 10.23 2.08 -18.82
C GLU A 301 10.62 3.14 -19.87
N ASN A 302 11.77 2.93 -20.52
CA ASN A 302 12.23 3.80 -21.60
C ASN A 302 11.41 3.59 -22.89
N GLY A 303 10.37 4.39 -23.05
CA GLY A 303 9.50 4.38 -24.23
C GLY A 303 8.22 3.62 -23.93
N PHE A 304 7.10 4.35 -23.90
CA PHE A 304 5.79 3.76 -23.67
C PHE A 304 5.04 3.68 -25.01
N SER A 305 4.81 2.45 -25.50
CA SER A 305 4.07 2.12 -26.73
C SER A 305 2.78 1.35 -26.45
#